data_AF-A0AAN5W6M7-F1
#
_entry.id   AF-A0AAN5W6M7-F1
#
_cell.length_a   1.000
_cell.length_b   1.000
_cell.length_c   1.000
_cell.angle_alpha   90.00
_cell.angle_beta   90.00
_cell.angle_gamma   90.00
#
_symmetry.space_group_name_H-M   'P 1'
#
loop_
_entity.id
_entity.type
_entity.pdbx_description
1 polymer ?
#
loop_
_entity_poly.entity_id
_entity_poly.type
_entity_poly.pdbx_seq_one_letter_code
_entity_poly.pdbx_strand_id
1 'polypeptide(L)' 'MPPRQQPNPEFELEHYKAEIHTMLLANGCEDGTAIQLISDNDRIIRGWIDPKGKGPIITAAIAARILLGNEGVKTYEE' A
#
# COMPACT_ATOMS: atom_id res chain seq x y z
N MET A 1 -0.50 -2.26 -35.88
CA MET A 1 -0.32 -2.78 -34.52
C MET A 1 -0.73 -1.67 -33.57
N PRO A 2 -1.65 -1.89 -32.62
CA PRO A 2 -1.94 -0.87 -31.61
C PRO A 2 -0.65 -0.60 -30.80
N PRO A 3 -0.40 0.65 -30.37
CA PRO A 3 0.74 0.96 -29.53
C PRO A 3 0.67 0.09 -28.27
N ARG A 4 1.78 -0.57 -27.91
CA ARG A 4 1.94 -1.22 -26.61
C ARG A 4 1.70 -0.12 -25.57
N GLN A 5 0.61 -0.23 -24.82
CA GLN A 5 0.35 0.68 -23.69
C GLN A 5 1.58 0.64 -22.80
N GLN A 6 2.24 1.79 -22.66
CA GLN A 6 3.27 1.94 -21.63
C GLN A 6 2.56 1.76 -20.28
N PRO A 7 3.15 1.02 -19.33
CA PRO A 7 2.60 0.95 -17.98
C PRO A 7 2.51 2.38 -17.44
N ASN A 8 1.28 2.84 -17.17
CA ASN A 8 1.06 4.13 -16.56
C ASN A 8 1.37 3.97 -15.06
N PRO A 9 2.40 4.65 -14.51
CA PRO A 9 2.78 4.49 -13.11
C PRO A 9 1.67 4.89 -12.13
N GLU A 10 0.75 5.76 -12.54
CA GLU A 10 -0.43 6.11 -11.75
C GLU A 10 -1.40 4.93 -11.67
N PHE A 11 -1.59 4.20 -12.77
CA PHE A 11 -2.44 3.02 -12.82
C PHE A 11 -1.86 1.87 -11.98
N GLU A 12 -0.54 1.67 -12.01
CA GLU A 12 0.13 0.67 -11.17
C GLU A 12 0.02 1.01 -9.68
N LEU A 13 0.08 2.30 -9.32
CA LEU A 13 -0.12 2.75 -7.95
C LEU A 13 -1.56 2.51 -7.46
N GLU A 14 -2.55 2.86 -8.28
CA GLU A 14 -3.96 2.64 -7.95
C GLU A 14 -4.27 1.15 -7.81
N HIS A 15 -3.75 0.32 -8.71
CA HIS A 15 -3.88 -1.13 -8.62
C HIS A 15 -3.26 -1.66 -7.33
N TYR A 16 -2.03 -1.26 -7.02
CA TYR A 16 -1.33 -1.69 -5.82
C TYR A 16 -2.06 -1.30 -4.53
N LYS A 17 -2.64 -0.10 -4.47
CA LYS A 17 -3.51 0.32 -3.35
C LYS A 17 -4.76 -0.55 -3.22
N ALA A 18 -5.40 -0.92 -4.33
CA ALA A 18 -6.57 -1.79 -4.31
C ALA A 18 -6.22 -3.21 -3.81
N GLU A 19 -5.04 -3.72 -4.15
CA GLU A 19 -4.53 -4.99 -3.62
C GLU A 19 -4.26 -4.89 -2.11
N ILE A 20 -3.62 -3.82 -1.64
CA ILE A 20 -3.41 -3.57 -0.20
C ILE A 20 -4.75 -3.52 0.53
N HIS A 21 -5.73 -2.80 -0.01
CA HIS A 21 -7.07 -2.69 0.55
C HIS A 21 -7.73 -4.06 0.72
N THR A 22 -7.69 -4.88 -0.33
CA THR A 22 -8.21 -6.25 -0.30
C THR A 22 -7.53 -7.09 0.79
N MET A 23 -6.21 -6.94 0.95
CA MET A 23 -5.46 -7.64 2.00
C MET A 23 -5.79 -7.13 3.40
N LEU A 24 -6.01 -5.82 3.59
CA LEU A 24 -6.42 -5.26 4.88
C LEU A 24 -7.78 -5.82 5.31
N LEU A 25 -8.75 -5.86 4.41
CA LEU A 25 -10.06 -6.48 4.64
C LEU A 25 -9.92 -7.97 4.99
N ALA A 26 -9.08 -8.72 4.26
CA ALA A 26 -8.82 -10.14 4.51
C ALA A 26 -8.18 -10.40 5.88
N ASN A 27 -7.46 -9.42 6.45
CA ASN A 27 -6.91 -9.48 7.80
C ASN A 27 -7.89 -8.98 8.89
N GLY A 28 -9.14 -8.68 8.53
CA GLY A 28 -10.19 -8.26 9.47
C GLY A 28 -10.25 -6.76 9.75
N CYS A 29 -9.57 -5.93 8.94
CA CYS A 29 -9.71 -4.48 9.02
C CYS A 29 -11.09 -4.05 8.48
N GLU A 30 -11.72 -3.06 9.11
CA GLU A 30 -12.94 -2.45 8.58
C GLU A 30 -12.63 -1.61 7.34
N ASP A 31 -13.58 -1.55 6.39
CA ASP A 31 -13.42 -0.85 5.10
C ASP A 31 -13.01 0.62 5.25
N GLY A 32 -13.70 1.36 6.14
CA GLY A 32 -13.36 2.75 6.43
C GLY A 32 -11.95 2.92 7.01
N THR A 33 -11.55 2.02 7.91
CA THR A 33 -10.20 2.03 8.51
C THR A 33 -9.13 1.65 7.48
N ALA A 34 -9.40 0.69 6.60
CA ALA A 34 -8.49 0.29 5.54
C ALA A 34 -8.23 1.44 4.54
N ILE A 35 -9.29 2.15 4.14
CA ILE A 35 -9.19 3.35 3.29
C ILE A 35 -8.36 4.43 3.99
N GLN A 36 -8.64 4.69 5.27
CA GLN A 36 -7.92 5.69 6.05
C GLN A 36 -6.43 5.34 6.17
N LEU A 37 -6.10 4.08 6.47
CA LEU A 37 -4.71 3.61 6.57
C LEU A 37 -3.94 3.77 5.27
N ILE A 38 -4.57 3.47 4.13
CA ILE A 38 -3.95 3.66 2.81
C ILE A 38 -3.73 5.15 2.54
N SER A 39 -4.70 6.00 2.87
CA SER A 39 -4.62 7.45 2.70
C SER A 39 -3.51 8.06 3.56
N ASP A 40 -3.45 7.70 4.84
CA ASP A 40 -2.45 8.22 5.79
C ASP A 40 -1.01 7.78 5.44
N ASN A 41 -0.88 6.65 4.74
CA ASN A 41 0.40 6.09 4.33
C ASN A 41 0.68 6.24 2.82
N ASP A 42 -0.07 7.07 2.08
CA ASP A 42 0.04 7.24 0.62
C ASP A 42 1.48 7.49 0.16
N ARG A 43 2.20 8.36 0.87
CA ARG A 43 3.60 8.70 0.58
C ARG A 43 4.54 7.50 0.69
N ILE A 44 4.32 6.65 1.70
CA ILE A 44 5.13 5.44 1.94
C ILE A 44 4.81 4.39 0.88
N ILE A 45 3.52 4.19 0.59
CA ILE A 45 3.04 3.26 -0.44
C ILE A 45 3.62 3.61 -1.81
N ARG A 46 3.62 4.91 -2.19
CA ARG A 46 4.28 5.39 -3.41
C ARG A 46 5.77 5.03 -3.47
N GLY A 47 6.45 5.07 -2.33
CA GLY A 47 7.87 4.71 -2.22
C GLY A 47 8.17 3.21 -2.37
N TRP A 48 7.16 2.35 -2.21
CA TRP A 48 7.31 0.90 -2.43
C TRP A 48 7.19 0.50 -3.90
N ILE A 49 6.52 1.33 -4.71
CA ILE A 49 6.34 1.11 -6.16
C ILE A 49 7.39 1.86 -6.97
N ASP A 50 7.93 3.00 -6.50
CA ASP A 50 8.89 3.79 -7.30
C ASP A 50 10.20 3.00 -7.60
N PRO A 51 10.47 2.66 -8.87
CA PRO A 51 11.58 1.81 -9.28
C PRO A 51 12.92 2.54 -9.38
N LYS A 52 13.09 3.74 -8.77
CA LYS A 52 14.40 4.43 -8.67
C LYS A 52 15.47 3.70 -7.83
N GLY A 53 15.28 2.40 -7.58
CA GLY A 53 16.38 1.44 -7.48
C GLY A 53 17.00 1.24 -6.09
N LYS A 54 16.36 1.70 -5.02
CA LYS A 54 16.85 1.48 -3.64
C LYS A 54 15.78 1.12 -2.61
N GLY A 55 14.49 1.15 -2.97
CA GLY A 55 13.40 0.75 -2.08
C GLY A 55 13.18 -0.77 -2.10
N PRO A 56 12.78 -1.39 -0.97
CA PRO A 56 12.36 -2.79 -0.97
C PRO A 56 11.08 -2.94 -1.79
N ILE A 57 11.01 -3.97 -2.64
CA ILE A 57 9.76 -4.37 -3.29
C ILE A 57 8.88 -5.00 -2.20
N ILE A 58 7.84 -4.27 -1.80
CA ILE A 58 6.87 -4.75 -0.82
C ILE A 58 5.67 -5.33 -1.59
N THR A 59 5.25 -6.55 -1.23
CA THR A 59 4.02 -7.12 -1.78
C THR A 59 2.80 -6.56 -1.03
N ALA A 60 1.63 -6.54 -1.67
CA ALA A 60 0.40 -6.03 -1.04
C ALA A 60 0.07 -6.69 0.32
N ALA A 61 0.35 -8.00 0.45
CA ALA A 61 0.17 -8.74 1.70
C ALA A 61 1.13 -8.28 2.82
N ILE A 62 2.39 -7.99 2.46
CA ILE A 62 3.37 -7.46 3.43
C ILE A 62 3.04 -6.00 3.77
N ALA A 63 2.67 -5.20 2.78
CA ALA A 63 2.21 -3.82 2.96
C ALA A 63 1.03 -3.75 3.94
N ALA A 64 0.00 -4.57 3.76
CA ALA A 64 -1.14 -4.63 4.68
C ALA A 64 -0.70 -4.96 6.12
N ARG A 65 0.21 -5.93 6.30
CA ARG A 65 0.76 -6.26 7.63
C ARG A 65 1.59 -5.13 8.23
N ILE A 66 2.37 -4.41 7.43
CA ILE A 66 3.14 -3.24 7.88
C ILE A 66 2.18 -2.14 8.32
N LEU A 67 1.13 -1.85 7.54
CA LEU A 67 0.14 -0.83 7.87
C LEU A 67 -0.62 -1.15 9.17
N LEU A 68 -1.03 -2.40 9.34
CA LEU A 68 -1.63 -2.89 10.59
C LEU A 68 -0.66 -2.87 11.77
N GLY A 69 0.62 -3.18 11.52
CA GLY A 69 1.68 -3.10 12.52
C GLY A 69 1.99 -1.67 12.95
N ASN A 70 1.87 -0.69 12.06
CA ASN A 70 2.09 0.74 12.35
C ASN A 70 1.02 1.29 13.32
N GLU A 71 -0.23 0.84 13.19
CA GLU A 71 -1.30 1.12 14.18
C GLU A 71 -0.99 0.52 15.56
N GLY A 72 -0.31 -0.63 15.60
CA GLY A 72 0.12 -1.31 16.82
C GLY A 72 1.33 -0.70 17.52
N VAL A 73 2.08 0.18 16.84
CA VAL A 73 3.20 0.95 17.43
C VAL A 73 2.73 2.38 17.75
N LYS A 74 1.59 2.51 18.41
CA LYS A 74 1.47 3.54 19.45
C LYS A 74 2.23 3.00 20.65
N THR A 75 3.55 3.19 20.66
CA THR A 75 4.27 3.14 21.92
C THR A 75 3.59 4.15 22.83
N TYR A 76 2.82 3.65 23.79
CA TYR A 76 2.43 4.44 24.94
C TYR A 76 3.74 4.83 25.60
N GLU A 77 4.23 6.04 25.30
CA GLU A 77 5.21 6.69 26.15
C GLU A 77 4.47 7.00 27.47
N GLU A 78 4.76 6.19 28.48
CA GLU A 78 4.52 6.49 29.90
C GLU A 78 5.40 7.66 30.36
#